data_AF-A0A0F8ZR47-F1
#
_entry.id   AF-A0A0F8ZR47-F1
#
_cell.length_a   1.000
_cell.length_b   1.000
_cell.length_c   1.000
_cell.angle_alpha   90.00
_cell.angle_beta   90.00
_cell.angle_gamma   90.00
#
_symmetry.space_group_name_H-M   'P 1'
#
loop_
_entity.id
_entity.type
_entity.pdbx_description
1 polymer ?
#
loop_
_entity_poly.entity_id
_entity_poly.type
_entity_poly.pdbx_seq_one_letter_code
_entity_poly.pdbx_strand_id
1 'polypeptide(L)'
;PVVLPQEQVDVLMKDAEKGANARMTVDLERQEITSSDGQVFAFDVDSFRKHCLMNGLDDIALTLEKASSIKGFEEKAAQDRPWV
;
A
#
# COMPACT_ATOMS: atom_id res chain seq x y z
N PRO A 1 -2.51 -4.19 -5.80
CA PRO A 1 -3.30 -4.05 -7.04
C PRO A 1 -4.39 -2.99 -6.86
N VAL A 2 -4.36 -1.99 -7.73
CA VAL A 2 -5.40 -0.97 -7.87
C VAL A 2 -6.39 -1.50 -8.91
N VAL A 3 -7.66 -1.66 -8.54
CA VAL A 3 -8.69 -2.23 -9.42
C VAL A 3 -9.52 -1.10 -10.02
N LEU A 4 -9.61 -1.07 -11.35
CA LEU A 4 -10.36 -0.09 -12.11
C LEU A 4 -11.18 -0.80 -13.20
N PRO A 5 -12.34 -0.24 -13.61
CA PRO A 5 -13.06 -0.68 -14.80
C PRO A 5 -12.20 -0.56 -16.05
N GLN A 6 -12.36 -1.49 -16.99
CA GLN A 6 -11.58 -1.54 -18.24
C GLN A 6 -11.63 -0.20 -19.00
N GLU A 7 -12.80 0.43 -19.05
CA GLU A 7 -12.99 1.72 -19.73
C GLU A 7 -12.10 2.83 -19.16
N GLN A 8 -11.92 2.84 -17.83
CA GLN A 8 -11.05 3.81 -17.16
C GLN A 8 -9.58 3.49 -17.40
N VAL A 9 -9.21 2.20 -17.41
CA VAL A 9 -7.87 1.75 -17.77
C VAL A 9 -7.52 2.19 -19.20
N ASP A 10 -8.43 2.02 -20.15
CA ASP A 10 -8.19 2.41 -21.55
C ASP A 10 -7.98 3.93 -21.70
N VAL A 11 -8.70 4.74 -20.93
CA VAL A 11 -8.51 6.20 -20.90
C VAL A 11 -7.14 6.55 -20.33
N LEU A 12 -6.76 5.95 -19.20
CA LEU A 12 -5.45 6.17 -18.59
C LEU A 12 -4.29 5.70 -19.48
N MET A 13 -4.48 4.60 -20.22
CA MET A 13 -3.49 4.10 -21.18
C MET A 13 -3.34 5.05 -22.36
N LYS A 14 -4.43 5.59 -22.90
CA LYS A 14 -4.37 6.65 -23.93
C LYS A 14 -3.72 7.93 -23.42
N ASP A 15 -3.94 8.27 -22.15
CA ASP A 15 -3.28 9.42 -21.53
C ASP A 15 -1.77 9.19 -21.43
N ALA A 16 -1.34 7.97 -21.08
CA ALA A 16 0.07 7.56 -21.04
C ALA A 16 0.76 7.63 -22.40
N GLU A 17 0.04 7.43 -23.50
CA GLU A 17 0.56 7.51 -24.87
C GLU A 17 0.90 8.95 -25.32
N LYS A 18 0.49 9.99 -24.56
CA LYS A 18 0.79 11.40 -24.87
C LYS A 18 2.25 11.82 -24.65
N GLY A 19 3.13 10.87 -24.35
CA GLY A 19 4.58 11.09 -24.23
C GLY A 19 4.95 11.95 -23.02
N ALA A 20 5.79 12.96 -23.22
CA ALA A 20 6.31 13.80 -22.12
C ALA A 20 5.24 14.57 -21.32
N ASN A 21 4.02 14.70 -21.85
CA ASN A 21 2.89 15.36 -21.18
C ASN A 21 2.00 14.40 -20.38
N ALA A 22 2.26 13.09 -20.43
CA ALA A 22 1.53 12.10 -19.65
C ALA A 22 1.94 12.18 -18.16
N ARG A 23 1.36 13.13 -17.43
CA ARG A 23 1.50 13.24 -15.98
C ARG A 23 0.24 12.72 -15.31
N MET A 24 0.39 11.64 -14.57
CA MET A 24 -0.68 11.09 -13.74
C MET A 24 -0.26 11.23 -12.27
N THR A 25 -1.19 11.71 -11.44
CA THR A 25 -1.01 11.80 -10.00
C THR A 25 -1.85 10.73 -9.34
N VAL A 26 -1.24 9.89 -8.50
CA VAL A 26 -1.95 8.87 -7.72
C VAL A 26 -1.93 9.31 -6.27
N ASP A 27 -3.09 9.67 -5.74
CA ASP A 27 -3.30 9.99 -4.33
C ASP A 27 -3.81 8.74 -3.61
N LEU A 28 -2.96 8.14 -2.77
CA LEU A 28 -3.31 6.94 -2.02
C LEU A 28 -4.18 7.25 -0.79
N GLU A 29 -4.08 8.45 -0.23
CA GLU A 29 -4.87 8.85 0.93
C GLU A 29 -6.34 9.01 0.54
N ARG A 30 -6.59 9.72 -0.57
CA ARG A 30 -7.92 9.92 -1.17
C ARG A 30 -8.36 8.75 -2.04
N GLN A 31 -7.43 7.90 -2.45
CA GLN A 31 -7.66 6.78 -3.38
C GLN A 31 -8.17 7.26 -4.74
N GLU A 32 -7.50 8.28 -5.27
CA GLU A 32 -7.86 8.95 -6.52
C GLU A 32 -6.66 8.97 -7.47
N ILE A 33 -6.92 8.83 -8.76
CA ILE A 33 -5.95 9.00 -9.83
C ILE A 33 -6.39 10.20 -10.66
N THR A 34 -5.52 11.21 -10.73
CA THR A 34 -5.72 12.39 -11.57
C THR A 34 -4.89 12.24 -12.84
N SER A 35 -5.57 12.18 -13.98
CA SER A 35 -4.98 12.14 -15.32
C SER A 35 -4.37 13.49 -15.69
N SER A 36 -3.54 13.52 -16.73
CA SER A 36 -2.92 14.76 -17.22
C SER A 36 -3.92 15.80 -17.72
N ASP A 37 -5.09 15.33 -18.17
CA ASP A 37 -6.23 16.16 -18.59
C ASP A 37 -7.08 16.67 -17.41
N GLY A 38 -6.76 16.30 -16.17
CA GLY A 38 -7.53 16.67 -14.98
C GLY A 38 -8.73 15.77 -14.67
N GLN A 39 -8.89 14.65 -15.40
CA GLN A 39 -9.88 13.63 -15.05
C GLN A 39 -9.50 12.91 -13.76
N VAL A 40 -10.48 12.68 -12.89
CA VAL A 40 -10.29 12.01 -11.59
C VAL A 40 -10.98 10.65 -11.62
N PHE A 41 -10.22 9.61 -11.29
CA PHE A 41 -10.69 8.23 -11.19
C PHE A 41 -10.52 7.75 -9.76
N ALA A 42 -11.63 7.38 -9.10
CA ALA A 42 -11.57 6.76 -7.80
C ALA A 42 -11.21 5.28 -7.93
N PHE A 43 -10.37 4.79 -7.02
CA PHE A 43 -10.04 3.37 -6.92
C PHE A 43 -10.20 2.87 -5.50
N ASP A 44 -10.33 1.57 -5.34
CA ASP A 44 -10.29 0.94 -4.02
C ASP A 44 -9.03 0.11 -3.84
N VAL A 45 -8.49 0.15 -2.63
CA VAL A 45 -7.35 -0.66 -2.22
C VAL A 45 -7.60 -1.19 -0.82
N ASP A 46 -7.23 -2.45 -0.62
CA ASP A 46 -7.34 -3.10 0.68
C ASP A 46 -6.66 -2.28 1.79
N SER A 47 -7.34 -2.15 2.93
CA SER A 47 -6.94 -1.26 4.02
C SER A 47 -5.59 -1.64 4.64
N PHE A 48 -5.26 -2.94 4.67
CA PHE A 48 -3.96 -3.42 5.13
C PHE A 48 -2.86 -2.99 4.16
N ARG A 49 -3.09 -3.13 2.84
CA ARG A 49 -2.14 -2.64 1.82
C ARG A 49 -2.00 -1.11 1.84
N LYS A 50 -3.09 -0.37 2.05
CA LYS A 50 -3.06 1.10 2.22
C LYS A 50 -2.15 1.48 3.37
N HIS A 51 -2.33 0.82 4.52
CA HIS A 51 -1.51 1.04 5.71
C HIS A 51 -0.03 0.73 5.44
N CYS A 52 0.26 -0.38 4.76
CA CYS A 52 1.64 -0.75 4.42
C CYS A 52 2.30 0.28 3.51
N LEU A 53 1.61 0.68 2.43
CA LEU A 53 2.14 1.66 1.47
C LEU A 53 2.30 3.06 2.08
N MET A 54 1.37 3.51 2.93
CA MET A 54 1.43 4.82 3.57
C MET A 54 2.55 4.91 4.61
N ASN A 55 2.80 3.83 5.34
CA ASN A 55 3.84 3.79 6.39
C ASN A 55 5.19 3.24 5.89
N GLY A 56 5.29 2.87 4.61
CA GLY A 56 6.47 2.21 4.05
C GLY A 56 6.79 0.87 4.73
N LEU A 57 5.77 0.19 5.26
CA LEU A 57 5.94 -1.08 5.95
C LEU A 57 6.09 -2.20 4.92
N ASP A 58 7.24 -2.86 4.98
CA ASP A 58 7.48 -4.14 4.30
C ASP A 58 7.16 -5.31 5.25
N ASP A 59 7.14 -6.55 4.75
CA ASP A 59 6.84 -7.76 5.54
C ASP A 59 7.72 -7.90 6.82
N ILE A 60 8.96 -7.40 6.76
CA ILE A 60 9.88 -7.32 7.91
C ILE A 60 9.42 -6.25 8.91
N ALA A 61 8.96 -5.10 8.46
CA ALA A 61 8.48 -4.02 9.32
C ALA A 61 7.16 -4.40 10.03
N LEU A 62 6.27 -5.14 9.34
CA LEU A 62 5.08 -5.75 9.94
C LEU A 62 5.41 -6.73 11.07
N THR A 63 6.50 -7.49 10.92
CA THR A 63 6.99 -8.38 11.98
C THR A 63 7.58 -7.57 13.14
N LEU A 64 8.29 -6.48 12.86
CA LEU A 64 8.85 -5.58 13.87
C LEU A 64 7.78 -4.81 14.66
N GLU A 65 6.59 -4.54 14.09
CA GLU A 65 5.46 -4.01 14.88
C GLU A 65 5.05 -4.95 16.02
N LYS A 66 5.31 -6.25 15.88
CA LYS A 66 5.05 -7.25 16.92
C LYS A 66 6.22 -7.41 17.89
N ALA A 67 7.29 -6.62 17.81
CA ALA A 67 8.48 -6.76 18.64
C ALA A 67 8.18 -6.76 20.15
N SER A 68 7.20 -5.97 20.60
CA SER A 68 6.75 -5.97 22.00
C SER A 68 6.08 -7.29 22.41
N SER A 69 5.27 -7.87 21.53
CA SER A 69 4.62 -9.17 21.74
C SER A 69 5.63 -10.32 21.68
N ILE A 70 6.60 -10.24 20.77
CA ILE A 70 7.71 -11.19 20.67
C ILE A 70 8.52 -11.16 21.97
N LYS A 71 8.92 -9.96 22.43
CA LYS A 71 9.66 -9.81 23.68
C LYS A 71 8.91 -10.35 24.90
N GLY A 72 7.60 -10.06 25.01
CA GLY A 72 6.78 -10.60 26.09
C GLY A 72 6.63 -12.12 26.05
N PHE A 73 6.55 -12.71 24.86
CA PHE A 73 6.58 -14.17 24.70
C PHE A 73 7.95 -14.75 25.10
N GLU A 74 9.06 -14.14 24.66
CA GLU A 74 10.42 -14.59 24.98
C GLU A 74 10.73 -14.51 26.47
N GLU A 75 10.35 -13.42 27.14
CA GLU A 75 10.50 -13.26 28.59
C GLU A 75 9.73 -14.35 29.36
N LYS A 76 8.50 -14.64 28.93
CA LYS A 76 7.71 -15.73 29.51
C LYS A 76 8.31 -17.11 29.21
N ALA A 77 8.76 -17.34 27.98
CA ALA A 77 9.35 -18.60 27.57
C ALA A 77 10.65 -18.88 28.33
N ALA A 78 11.48 -17.87 28.58
CA ALA A 78 12.70 -18.00 29.38
C ALA A 78 12.40 -18.38 30.85
N GLN A 79 11.28 -17.91 31.42
CA GLN A 79 10.84 -18.32 32.76
C GLN A 79 10.25 -19.73 32.78
N ASP A 80 9.41 -20.07 31.80
CA ASP A 80 8.71 -21.36 31.74
C ASP A 80 9.63 -22.51 31.30
N ARG A 81 10.71 -22.20 30.56
CA ARG A 81 11.64 -23.16 29.96
C ARG A 81 13.10 -22.72 30.12
N PRO A 82 13.64 -22.71 31.36
CA PRO A 82 15.00 -22.23 31.65
C PRO A 82 16.14 -23.10 31.10
N TRP A 83 15.82 -24.23 30.45
CA TRP A 83 16.80 -25.15 29.84
C TRP A 83 16.99 -24.94 28.32
N VAL A 84 16.34 -23.92 27.76
CA VAL A 84 16.50 -23.45 26.37
C VAL A 84 17.44 -22.25 26.35
#